data_AF-A0A9N9VEE5-F1
#
_entry.id   AF-A0A9N9VEE5-F1
#
_cell.length_a   1.000
_cell.length_b   1.000
_cell.length_c   1.000
_cell.angle_alpha   90.00
_cell.angle_beta   90.00
_cell.angle_gamma   90.00
#
_symmetry.space_group_name_H-M   'P 1'
#
loop_
_entity.id
_entity.type
_entity.pdbx_description
1 polymer ?
#
loop_
_entity_poly.entity_id
_entity_poly.type
_entity_poly.pdbx_seq_one_letter_code
_entity_poly.pdbx_strand_id
1 'polypeptide(L)'
;MEGSTTTTCFDVVIVGAGMSGINAAYRVQNETSAGTNYVILESRDALGGTWDLFRYPGLRSDSDMFTFGLPWDPWNQPRSMASGQDIKNYMSEAAQRSGIASKIRYGHTVTAASWKSKTMNWELEVSVAGKDEPIILKAKFALLGTGYYNYKTPLQAHIPGIDNFGGEVIHPQFWPKAYDYPGKNIVIIGSGATAVTLVPSVADKAERVTMLQRSPTYILALLDTHFIISFLFAALPKSGASSILWFVYLLGSVLSNLFCELSPELAKLFIKAVTLRQLPSEIK
;
A
#
# COMPACT_ATOMS: atom_id res chain seq x y z
N MET A 1 4.66 -15.24 -43.46
CA MET A 1 5.46 -15.96 -42.45
C MET A 1 4.88 -15.58 -41.10
N GLU A 2 3.95 -16.38 -40.58
CA GLU A 2 3.34 -16.14 -39.27
C GLU A 2 4.38 -16.47 -38.19
N GLY A 3 4.86 -15.44 -37.50
CA GLY A 3 5.71 -15.62 -36.34
C GLY A 3 4.94 -16.42 -35.29
N SER A 4 5.45 -17.60 -34.96
CA SER A 4 4.93 -18.45 -33.89
C SER A 4 4.97 -17.68 -32.56
N THR A 5 3.87 -17.02 -32.22
CA THR A 5 3.65 -16.48 -30.88
C THR A 5 3.42 -17.68 -29.97
N THR A 6 4.47 -18.12 -29.29
CA THR A 6 4.39 -19.16 -28.24
C THR A 6 3.35 -18.76 -27.21
N THR A 7 2.15 -19.31 -27.36
CA THR A 7 1.02 -19.04 -26.49
C THR A 7 1.28 -19.75 -25.16
N THR A 8 1.55 -18.98 -24.11
CA THR A 8 1.72 -19.54 -22.77
C THR A 8 0.35 -19.60 -22.09
N CYS A 9 -0.06 -20.79 -21.65
CA CYS A 9 -1.33 -21.02 -20.96
C CYS A 9 -1.12 -21.19 -19.45
N PHE A 10 -1.97 -20.54 -18.66
CA PHE A 10 -2.03 -20.66 -17.22
C PHE A 10 -3.43 -21.10 -16.75
N ASP A 11 -3.55 -21.66 -15.55
CA ASP A 11 -4.85 -21.81 -14.89
C ASP A 11 -5.28 -20.45 -14.33
N VAL A 12 -4.36 -19.73 -13.68
CA VAL A 12 -4.63 -18.42 -13.08
C VAL A 12 -3.57 -17.38 -13.49
N VAL A 13 -4.02 -16.22 -13.95
CA VAL A 13 -3.17 -15.01 -14.05
C VAL A 13 -3.58 -14.03 -12.95
N ILE A 14 -2.60 -13.55 -12.20
CA ILE A 14 -2.75 -12.54 -11.17
C ILE A 14 -2.11 -11.25 -11.70
N VAL A 15 -2.84 -10.13 -11.68
CA VAL A 15 -2.32 -8.84 -12.13
C VAL A 15 -2.01 -7.97 -10.92
N GLY A 16 -0.73 -7.60 -10.75
CA GLY A 16 -0.21 -6.81 -9.64
C GLY A 16 0.53 -7.65 -8.61
N ALA A 17 1.75 -7.23 -8.23
CA ALA A 17 2.58 -7.84 -7.19
C ALA A 17 2.61 -6.98 -5.90
N GLY A 18 1.47 -6.37 -5.56
CA GLY A 18 1.21 -5.77 -4.24
C GLY A 18 0.68 -6.80 -3.24
N MET A 19 0.33 -6.33 -2.04
CA MET A 19 -0.19 -7.19 -0.95
C MET A 19 -1.34 -8.11 -1.39
N SER A 20 -2.28 -7.58 -2.17
CA SER A 20 -3.42 -8.35 -2.72
C SER A 20 -2.98 -9.49 -3.63
N GLY A 21 -2.07 -9.22 -4.57
CA GLY A 21 -1.54 -10.22 -5.50
C GLY A 21 -0.71 -11.31 -4.82
N ILE A 22 0.13 -10.93 -3.84
CA ILE A 22 0.90 -11.89 -3.04
C ILE A 22 -0.04 -12.78 -2.21
N ASN A 23 -1.06 -12.21 -1.56
CA ASN A 23 -2.06 -12.99 -0.83
C ASN A 23 -2.84 -13.92 -1.76
N ALA A 24 -3.30 -13.42 -2.92
CA ALA A 24 -4.02 -14.23 -3.91
C ALA A 24 -3.18 -15.42 -4.41
N ALA A 25 -1.89 -15.21 -4.68
CA ALA A 25 -0.98 -16.26 -5.11
C ALA A 25 -0.80 -17.34 -4.05
N TYR A 26 -0.69 -16.97 -2.78
CA TYR A 26 -0.64 -17.95 -1.69
C TYR A 26 -1.88 -18.83 -1.66
N ARG A 27 -3.07 -18.21 -1.79
CA ARG A 27 -4.36 -18.92 -1.81
C ARG A 27 -4.46 -19.86 -3.01
N VAL A 28 -4.08 -19.39 -4.20
CA VAL A 28 -4.03 -20.22 -5.41
C VAL A 28 -3.09 -21.41 -5.21
N GLN A 29 -1.90 -21.19 -4.66
CA GLN A 29 -0.90 -22.25 -4.49
C GLN A 29 -1.28 -23.31 -3.44
N ASN A 30 -1.90 -22.90 -2.33
CA ASN A 30 -2.07 -23.76 -1.15
C ASN A 30 -3.51 -24.21 -0.89
N GLU A 31 -4.50 -23.50 -1.44
CA GLU A 31 -5.93 -23.73 -1.14
C GLU A 31 -6.73 -24.12 -2.38
N THR A 32 -6.06 -24.36 -3.51
CA THR A 32 -6.68 -24.94 -4.72
C THR A 32 -6.09 -26.32 -5.03
N SER A 33 -6.55 -26.94 -6.12
CA SER A 33 -6.09 -28.26 -6.54
C SER A 33 -4.56 -28.32 -6.67
N ALA A 34 -3.97 -29.43 -6.22
CA ALA A 34 -2.54 -29.65 -6.35
C ALA A 34 -2.12 -29.55 -7.84
N GLY A 35 -1.08 -28.76 -8.12
CA GLY A 35 -0.56 -28.55 -9.46
C GLY A 35 -1.19 -27.39 -10.25
N THR A 36 -2.14 -26.62 -9.68
CA THR A 36 -2.64 -25.38 -10.31
C THR A 36 -1.47 -24.46 -10.65
N ASN A 37 -1.30 -24.16 -11.94
CA ASN A 37 -0.22 -23.29 -12.37
C ASN A 37 -0.71 -21.83 -12.42
N TYR A 38 0.16 -20.89 -12.04
CA TYR A 38 -0.17 -19.49 -12.04
C TYR A 38 1.04 -18.60 -12.32
N VAL A 39 0.76 -17.36 -12.70
CA VAL A 39 1.75 -16.30 -12.88
C VAL A 39 1.23 -14.99 -12.31
N ILE A 40 2.13 -14.19 -11.73
CA ILE A 40 1.84 -12.81 -11.34
C ILE A 40 2.49 -11.88 -12.37
N LEU A 41 1.73 -10.94 -12.92
CA LEU A 41 2.23 -9.92 -13.84
C LEU A 41 2.31 -8.58 -13.11
N GLU A 42 3.51 -8.02 -13.02
CA GLU A 42 3.75 -6.70 -12.43
C GLU A 42 4.37 -5.77 -13.46
N SER A 43 3.75 -4.60 -13.62
CA SER A 43 4.21 -3.55 -14.53
C SER A 43 5.54 -2.92 -14.10
N ARG A 44 5.79 -2.85 -12.78
CA ARG A 44 7.00 -2.30 -12.18
C ARG A 44 8.15 -3.29 -12.21
N ASP A 45 9.35 -2.81 -11.94
CA ASP A 45 10.59 -3.58 -11.83
C ASP A 45 10.77 -4.24 -10.44
N ALA A 46 9.85 -3.97 -9.51
CA ALA A 46 9.89 -4.46 -8.14
C ALA A 46 8.49 -4.80 -7.62
N LEU A 47 8.44 -5.72 -6.65
CA LEU A 47 7.23 -6.02 -5.89
C LEU A 47 6.90 -4.89 -4.91
N GLY A 48 5.62 -4.83 -4.51
CA GLY A 48 5.16 -4.04 -3.39
C GLY A 48 4.03 -3.06 -3.69
N GLY A 49 3.72 -2.85 -4.98
CA GLY A 49 2.62 -1.97 -5.40
C GLY A 49 2.75 -0.57 -4.79
N THR A 50 1.76 -0.14 -4.01
CA THR A 50 1.75 1.13 -3.27
C THR A 50 3.05 1.41 -2.51
N TRP A 51 3.62 0.39 -1.87
CA TRP A 51 4.80 0.52 -1.02
C TRP A 51 6.12 0.62 -1.79
N ASP A 52 6.12 0.30 -3.09
CA ASP A 52 7.22 0.62 -4.00
C ASP A 52 6.99 1.92 -4.80
N LEU A 53 5.72 2.26 -5.06
CA LEU A 53 5.30 3.46 -5.76
C LEU A 53 5.63 4.73 -4.97
N PHE A 54 5.09 4.84 -3.75
CA PHE A 54 5.26 6.04 -2.94
C PHE A 54 6.64 6.07 -2.28
N ARG A 55 7.26 7.25 -2.28
CA ARG A 55 8.62 7.47 -1.75
C ARG A 55 8.77 8.78 -0.98
N TYR A 56 7.65 9.41 -0.63
CA TYR A 56 7.67 10.65 0.12
C TYR A 56 8.11 10.42 1.59
N PRO A 57 8.72 11.41 2.25
CA PRO A 57 9.17 11.31 3.63
C PRO A 57 8.04 10.92 4.59
N GLY A 58 8.32 9.93 5.44
CA GLY A 58 7.38 9.48 6.47
C GLY A 58 6.39 8.41 6.04
N LEU A 59 6.39 7.96 4.77
CA LEU A 59 5.48 6.92 4.27
C LEU A 59 5.39 5.74 5.25
N ARG A 60 4.17 5.48 5.72
CA ARG A 60 3.83 4.42 6.67
C ARG A 60 2.39 3.96 6.45
N SER A 61 2.02 2.85 7.07
CA SER A 61 0.62 2.46 7.17
C SER A 61 -0.11 3.28 8.23
N ASP A 62 -1.38 3.56 7.95
CA ASP A 62 -2.35 4.07 8.92
C ASP A 62 -3.17 2.96 9.58
N SER A 63 -3.03 1.72 9.08
CA SER A 63 -3.58 0.50 9.67
C SER A 63 -2.48 -0.28 10.38
N ASP A 64 -2.83 -0.98 11.46
CA ASP A 64 -1.90 -1.86 12.13
C ASP A 64 -1.53 -3.07 11.26
N MET A 65 -0.29 -3.53 11.36
CA MET A 65 0.19 -4.68 10.59
C MET A 65 -0.37 -6.03 11.06
N PHE A 66 -0.98 -6.11 12.24
CA PHE A 66 -1.55 -7.36 12.72
C PHE A 66 -2.84 -7.69 11.95
N THR A 67 -3.64 -6.69 11.59
CA THR A 67 -4.85 -6.83 10.79
C THR A 67 -4.61 -6.62 9.29
N PHE A 68 -3.68 -5.74 8.91
CA PHE A 68 -3.33 -5.46 7.50
C PHE A 68 -2.41 -6.52 6.88
N GLY A 69 -1.58 -7.17 7.68
CA GLY A 69 -0.62 -8.18 7.22
C GLY A 69 -1.27 -9.44 6.64
N LEU A 70 -0.45 -10.30 6.06
CA LEU A 70 -0.85 -11.59 5.48
C LEU A 70 -1.18 -12.57 6.62
N PRO A 71 -2.42 -13.10 6.70
CA PRO A 71 -2.80 -14.01 7.78
C PRO A 71 -1.97 -15.30 7.84
N TRP A 72 -1.44 -15.74 6.70
CA TRP A 72 -0.59 -16.93 6.57
C TRP A 72 0.90 -16.67 6.82
N ASP A 73 1.30 -15.41 6.95
CA ASP A 73 2.66 -15.02 7.38
C ASP A 73 2.56 -13.86 8.37
N PRO A 74 2.13 -14.10 9.61
CA PRO A 74 1.80 -13.02 10.54
C PRO A 74 2.98 -12.10 10.84
N TRP A 75 2.65 -10.80 10.90
CA TRP A 75 3.58 -9.74 11.29
C TRP A 75 4.16 -10.02 12.68
N ASN A 76 5.48 -9.90 12.80
CA ASN A 76 6.21 -10.24 14.02
C ASN A 76 7.14 -9.13 14.52
N GLN A 77 6.95 -7.89 14.04
CA GLN A 77 7.73 -6.76 14.52
C GLN A 77 7.00 -6.06 15.68
N PRO A 78 7.73 -5.45 16.62
CA PRO A 78 7.15 -4.79 17.79
C PRO A 78 6.39 -3.50 17.44
N ARG A 79 6.62 -2.95 16.24
CA ARG A 79 5.93 -1.76 15.72
C ARG A 79 4.67 -2.18 14.98
N SER A 80 3.53 -1.66 15.43
CA SER A 80 2.22 -1.92 14.82
C SER A 80 2.03 -1.12 13.53
N MET A 81 2.43 0.15 13.54
CA MET A 81 2.35 1.06 12.40
C MET A 81 3.67 1.04 11.62
N ALA A 82 3.80 0.10 10.68
CA ALA A 82 5.04 -0.11 9.95
C ALA A 82 5.33 1.00 8.92
N SER A 83 6.61 1.29 8.70
CA SER A 83 7.03 2.17 7.60
C SER A 83 6.78 1.51 6.25
N GLY A 84 6.69 2.30 5.18
CA GLY A 84 6.52 1.75 3.83
C GLY A 84 7.65 0.80 3.43
N GLN A 85 8.88 1.07 3.89
CA GLN A 85 10.02 0.19 3.65
C GLN A 85 9.88 -1.14 4.39
N ASP A 86 9.45 -1.12 5.66
CA ASP A 86 9.24 -2.33 6.44
C ASP A 86 8.15 -3.21 5.81
N ILE A 87 7.06 -2.61 5.32
CA ILE A 87 5.97 -3.32 4.64
C ILE A 87 6.45 -3.92 3.32
N LYS A 88 7.24 -3.18 2.54
CA LYS A 88 7.86 -3.69 1.31
C LYS A 88 8.79 -4.88 1.58
N ASN A 89 9.63 -4.77 2.60
CA ASN A 89 10.53 -5.85 3.01
C ASN A 89 9.73 -7.09 3.44
N TYR A 90 8.72 -6.90 4.28
CA TYR A 90 7.82 -7.96 4.72
C TYR A 90 7.15 -8.70 3.55
N MET A 91 6.58 -7.99 2.59
CA MET A 91 6.00 -8.63 1.39
C MET A 91 7.05 -9.39 0.57
N SER A 92 8.26 -8.83 0.45
CA SER A 92 9.36 -9.50 -0.28
C SER A 92 9.75 -10.81 0.40
N GLU A 93 9.95 -10.78 1.71
CA GLU A 93 10.28 -11.96 2.50
C GLU A 93 9.17 -12.99 2.48
N ALA A 94 7.90 -12.57 2.64
CA ALA A 94 6.75 -13.46 2.57
C ALA A 94 6.66 -14.15 1.21
N ALA A 95 6.87 -13.41 0.12
CA ALA A 95 6.88 -13.95 -1.24
C ALA A 95 8.07 -14.91 -1.47
N GLN A 96 9.23 -14.64 -0.89
CA GLN A 96 10.39 -15.55 -0.96
C GLN A 96 10.14 -16.84 -0.18
N ARG A 97 9.71 -16.75 1.09
CA ARG A 97 9.45 -17.90 1.96
C ARG A 97 8.40 -18.86 1.38
N SER A 98 7.40 -18.32 0.70
CA SER A 98 6.32 -19.09 0.08
C SER A 98 6.61 -19.56 -1.36
N GLY A 99 7.77 -19.20 -1.92
CA GLY A 99 8.14 -19.51 -3.31
C GLY A 99 7.43 -18.67 -4.38
N ILE A 100 6.51 -17.78 -3.97
CA ILE A 100 5.73 -16.90 -4.86
C ILE A 100 6.64 -15.94 -5.65
N ALA A 101 7.76 -15.51 -5.08
CA ALA A 101 8.70 -14.59 -5.74
C ALA A 101 9.15 -15.10 -7.13
N SER A 102 9.31 -16.41 -7.28
CA SER A 102 9.70 -17.05 -8.56
C SER A 102 8.62 -17.03 -9.63
N LYS A 103 7.37 -16.72 -9.26
CA LYS A 103 6.19 -16.68 -10.14
C LYS A 103 5.84 -15.26 -10.59
N ILE A 104 6.59 -14.25 -10.15
CA ILE A 104 6.38 -12.86 -10.54
C ILE A 104 7.16 -12.56 -11.82
N ARG A 105 6.48 -11.97 -12.80
CA ARG A 105 7.06 -11.41 -14.01
C ARG A 105 6.98 -9.88 -13.94
N TYR A 106 8.12 -9.25 -13.67
CA TYR A 106 8.28 -7.79 -13.63
C TYR A 106 8.34 -7.19 -15.04
N GLY A 107 8.03 -5.90 -15.17
CA GLY A 107 7.98 -5.21 -16.46
C GLY A 107 6.89 -5.75 -17.40
N HIS A 108 5.86 -6.43 -16.88
CA HIS A 108 4.74 -6.98 -17.65
C HIS A 108 3.47 -6.18 -17.34
N THR A 109 3.04 -5.34 -18.28
CA THR A 109 1.83 -4.52 -18.15
C THR A 109 0.70 -5.14 -18.94
N VAL A 110 -0.37 -5.55 -18.27
CA VAL A 110 -1.61 -5.98 -18.93
C VAL A 110 -2.31 -4.75 -19.50
N THR A 111 -2.53 -4.71 -20.81
CA THR A 111 -3.16 -3.59 -21.52
C THR A 111 -4.61 -3.88 -21.89
N ALA A 112 -4.95 -5.14 -22.10
CA ALA A 112 -6.31 -5.59 -22.37
C ALA A 112 -6.53 -7.01 -21.83
N ALA A 113 -7.78 -7.32 -21.50
CA ALA A 113 -8.22 -8.67 -21.16
C ALA A 113 -9.57 -8.95 -21.84
N SER A 114 -9.66 -10.05 -22.58
CA SER A 114 -10.83 -10.44 -23.35
C SER A 114 -11.23 -11.87 -23.03
N TRP A 115 -12.48 -12.08 -22.59
CA TRP A 115 -13.03 -13.42 -22.45
C TRP A 115 -13.34 -14.01 -23.83
N LYS A 116 -12.88 -15.23 -24.08
CA LYS A 116 -13.14 -15.98 -25.31
C LYS A 116 -14.07 -17.15 -25.02
N SER A 117 -15.36 -16.97 -25.28
CA SER A 117 -16.39 -17.99 -24.98
C SER A 117 -16.16 -19.34 -25.69
N LYS A 118 -15.62 -19.34 -26.91
CA LYS A 118 -15.35 -20.57 -27.67
C LYS A 118 -14.28 -21.46 -27.02
N THR A 119 -13.28 -20.84 -26.40
CA THR A 119 -12.14 -21.53 -25.79
C THR A 119 -12.19 -21.51 -24.26
N MET A 120 -13.24 -20.88 -23.70
CA MET A 120 -13.49 -20.75 -22.26
C MET A 120 -12.26 -20.26 -21.47
N ASN A 121 -11.58 -19.25 -22.00
CA ASN A 121 -10.43 -18.63 -21.35
C ASN A 121 -10.41 -17.12 -21.55
N TRP A 122 -9.67 -16.45 -20.68
CA TRP A 122 -9.21 -15.09 -20.83
C TRP A 122 -7.99 -15.08 -21.75
N GLU A 123 -7.99 -14.18 -22.73
CA GLU A 123 -6.81 -13.74 -23.44
C GLU A 123 -6.39 -12.37 -22.90
N LEU A 124 -5.18 -12.28 -22.36
CA LEU A 124 -4.58 -11.06 -21.84
C LEU A 124 -3.51 -10.58 -22.81
N GLU A 125 -3.64 -9.33 -23.25
CA GLU A 125 -2.59 -8.62 -23.96
C GLU A 125 -1.62 -8.01 -22.95
N VAL A 126 -0.34 -8.35 -23.08
CA VAL A 126 0.69 -7.96 -22.12
C VAL A 126 1.83 -7.27 -22.85
N SER A 127 1.98 -5.97 -22.60
CA SER A 127 3.18 -5.23 -22.99
C SER A 127 4.33 -5.62 -22.07
N VAL A 128 5.47 -6.00 -22.65
CA VAL A 128 6.67 -6.41 -21.92
C VAL A 128 7.75 -5.37 -22.12
N ALA A 129 8.32 -4.87 -21.03
CA ALA A 129 9.42 -3.91 -21.08
C ALA A 129 10.58 -4.43 -21.96
N GLY A 130 10.99 -3.63 -22.93
CA GLY A 130 12.04 -3.99 -23.89
C GLY A 130 11.59 -4.85 -25.08
N LYS A 131 10.28 -5.08 -25.25
CA LYS A 131 9.70 -5.69 -26.46
C LYS A 131 8.79 -4.70 -27.17
N ASP A 132 8.89 -4.66 -28.50
CA ASP A 132 8.05 -3.77 -29.32
C ASP A 132 6.62 -4.29 -29.45
N GLU A 133 6.45 -5.61 -29.57
CA GLU A 133 5.13 -6.22 -29.69
C GLU A 133 4.65 -6.83 -28.36
N PRO A 134 3.34 -6.67 -28.03
CA PRO A 134 2.75 -7.32 -26.87
C PRO A 134 2.72 -8.84 -27.05
N ILE A 135 2.77 -9.57 -25.93
CA ILE A 135 2.53 -11.01 -25.91
C ILE A 135 1.09 -11.30 -25.49
N ILE A 136 0.57 -12.44 -25.94
CA ILE A 136 -0.74 -12.94 -25.51
C ILE A 136 -0.55 -14.06 -24.49
N LEU A 137 -1.17 -13.91 -23.32
CA LEU A 137 -1.27 -14.96 -22.31
C LEU A 137 -2.71 -15.47 -22.23
N LYS A 138 -2.88 -16.78 -22.07
CA LYS A 138 -4.20 -17.40 -21.89
C LYS A 138 -4.35 -17.88 -20.47
N ALA A 139 -5.52 -17.65 -19.86
CA ALA A 139 -5.80 -18.13 -18.50
C ALA A 139 -7.26 -18.55 -18.33
N LYS A 140 -7.54 -19.54 -17.47
CA LYS A 140 -8.92 -19.86 -17.09
C LYS A 140 -9.51 -18.80 -16.18
N PHE A 141 -8.70 -18.29 -15.24
CA PHE A 141 -9.08 -17.25 -14.29
C PHE A 141 -8.12 -16.07 -14.34
N ALA A 142 -8.65 -14.87 -14.12
CA ALA A 142 -7.89 -13.64 -13.98
C ALA A 142 -8.24 -12.98 -12.63
N LEU A 143 -7.24 -12.78 -11.77
CA LEU A 143 -7.37 -12.10 -10.48
C LEU A 143 -6.72 -10.72 -10.57
N LEU A 144 -7.52 -9.66 -10.38
CA LEU A 144 -7.07 -8.28 -10.57
C LEU A 144 -6.70 -7.63 -9.24
N GLY A 145 -5.42 -7.68 -8.89
CA GLY A 145 -4.81 -6.97 -7.77
C GLY A 145 -4.17 -5.64 -8.18
N THR A 146 -4.76 -4.93 -9.14
CA THR A 146 -4.17 -3.75 -9.81
C THR A 146 -4.07 -2.51 -8.93
N GLY A 147 -4.79 -2.48 -7.80
CA GLY A 147 -4.91 -1.28 -6.97
C GLY A 147 -5.68 -0.15 -7.66
N TYR A 148 -5.74 1.01 -7.01
CA TYR A 148 -6.47 2.18 -7.50
C TYR A 148 -5.57 3.35 -7.93
N TYR A 149 -4.25 3.24 -7.73
CA TYR A 149 -3.30 4.27 -8.16
C TYR A 149 -2.84 4.02 -9.59
N ASN A 150 -2.88 5.06 -10.42
CA ASN A 150 -2.27 5.02 -11.74
C ASN A 150 -0.76 5.34 -11.60
N TYR A 151 0.10 4.40 -12.01
CA TYR A 151 1.56 4.53 -11.86
C TYR A 151 2.21 5.62 -12.74
N LYS A 152 1.48 6.20 -13.70
CA LYS A 152 1.99 7.24 -14.61
C LYS A 152 1.38 8.62 -14.33
N THR A 153 0.09 8.65 -14.03
CA THR A 153 -0.67 9.90 -13.91
C THR A 153 -1.28 9.99 -12.50
N PRO A 154 -0.98 11.03 -11.72
CA PRO A 154 -1.60 11.21 -10.42
C PRO A 154 -3.03 11.76 -10.59
N LEU A 155 -3.80 11.77 -9.50
CA LEU A 155 -5.03 12.56 -9.47
C LEU A 155 -4.68 14.04 -9.64
N GLN A 156 -5.19 14.66 -10.70
CA GLN A 156 -4.87 16.04 -11.03
C GLN A 156 -5.57 17.02 -10.09
N ALA A 157 -4.83 17.99 -9.57
CA ALA A 157 -5.35 19.13 -8.84
C ALA A 157 -5.10 20.39 -9.68
N HIS A 158 -6.17 21.02 -10.16
CA HIS A 158 -6.03 22.28 -10.89
C HIS A 158 -5.82 23.43 -9.90
N ILE A 159 -4.63 24.02 -9.93
CA ILE A 159 -4.28 25.21 -9.14
C ILE A 159 -4.01 26.34 -10.14
N PRO A 160 -4.90 27.35 -10.25
CA PRO A 160 -4.72 28.45 -11.19
C PRO A 160 -3.37 29.15 -11.00
N GLY A 161 -2.61 29.31 -12.08
CA GLY A 161 -1.31 29.98 -12.07
C GLY A 161 -0.18 29.19 -11.42
N ILE A 162 -0.34 27.89 -11.15
CA ILE A 162 0.72 27.05 -10.57
C ILE A 162 1.98 27.01 -11.45
N ASP A 163 1.83 27.12 -12.76
CA ASP A 163 2.94 27.16 -13.72
C ASP A 163 3.81 28.42 -13.60
N ASN A 164 3.30 29.48 -12.95
CA ASN A 164 4.05 30.70 -12.64
C ASN A 164 4.85 30.59 -11.34
N PHE A 165 4.72 29.49 -10.60
CA PHE A 165 5.46 29.29 -9.36
C PHE A 165 6.94 29.04 -9.68
N GLY A 166 7.82 29.96 -9.28
CA GLY A 166 9.27 29.84 -9.53
C GLY A 166 10.00 28.78 -8.70
N GLY A 167 9.28 28.05 -7.84
CA GLY A 167 9.82 26.94 -7.06
C GLY A 167 9.44 25.57 -7.63
N GLU A 168 9.89 24.52 -6.97
CA GLU A 168 9.62 23.15 -7.39
C GLU A 168 8.21 22.70 -6.97
N VAL A 169 7.44 22.15 -7.91
CA VAL A 169 6.12 21.55 -7.66
C VAL A 169 6.27 20.04 -7.66
N ILE A 170 6.04 19.40 -6.51
CA ILE A 170 6.18 17.95 -6.35
C ILE A 170 4.85 17.33 -5.96
N HIS A 171 4.37 16.39 -6.77
CA HIS A 171 3.26 15.52 -6.38
C HIS A 171 3.79 14.36 -5.51
N PRO A 172 3.25 14.11 -4.30
CA PRO A 172 3.80 13.10 -3.38
C PRO A 172 3.93 11.68 -3.96
N GLN A 173 3.09 11.32 -4.93
CA GLN A 173 3.18 10.04 -5.65
C GLN A 173 4.49 9.87 -6.45
N PHE A 174 5.07 10.96 -6.92
CA PHE A 174 6.29 10.97 -7.73
C PHE A 174 7.42 11.70 -7.01
N TRP A 175 7.47 11.56 -5.68
CA TRP A 175 8.51 12.16 -4.88
C TRP A 175 9.91 11.73 -5.38
N PRO A 176 10.81 12.67 -5.72
CA PRO A 176 12.13 12.32 -6.22
C PRO A 176 12.96 11.58 -5.17
N LYS A 177 13.68 10.52 -5.57
CA LYS A 177 14.42 9.64 -4.63
C LYS A 177 15.44 10.38 -3.75
N ALA A 178 16.04 11.44 -4.29
CA ALA A 178 17.09 12.22 -3.64
C ALA A 178 16.71 13.70 -3.60
N TYR A 179 15.45 14.01 -3.27
CA TYR A 179 15.02 15.39 -3.14
C TYR A 179 15.63 16.02 -1.88
N ASP A 180 16.48 17.03 -2.08
CA ASP A 180 17.08 17.80 -1.00
C ASP A 180 16.22 19.03 -0.68
N TYR A 181 15.74 19.07 0.56
CA TYR A 181 14.82 20.08 1.07
C TYR A 181 15.12 20.68 2.46
N PRO A 182 16.20 20.31 3.20
CA PRO A 182 16.64 21.07 4.35
C PRO A 182 16.82 22.55 4.01
N GLY A 183 16.42 23.44 4.93
CA GLY A 183 16.53 24.89 4.74
C GLY A 183 15.57 25.50 3.71
N LYS A 184 14.67 24.71 3.08
CA LYS A 184 13.67 25.25 2.16
C LYS A 184 12.39 25.69 2.89
N ASN A 185 11.70 26.68 2.32
CA ASN A 185 10.31 27.02 2.66
C ASN A 185 9.37 26.17 1.80
N ILE A 186 8.49 25.39 2.42
CA ILE A 186 7.66 24.39 1.74
C ILE A 186 6.18 24.60 2.07
N VAL A 187 5.34 24.59 1.05
CA VAL A 187 3.88 24.56 1.19
C VAL A 187 3.37 23.17 0.82
N ILE A 188 2.68 22.51 1.76
CA ILE A 188 2.02 21.21 1.53
C ILE A 188 0.54 21.49 1.32
N ILE A 189 0.04 21.21 0.11
CA ILE A 189 -1.36 21.44 -0.26
C ILE A 189 -2.17 20.16 -0.04
N GLY A 190 -3.14 20.23 0.86
CA GLY A 190 -4.01 19.11 1.22
C GLY A 190 -3.96 18.76 2.71
N SER A 191 -4.94 17.95 3.13
CA SER A 191 -5.16 17.57 4.53
C SER A 191 -5.55 16.11 4.72
N GLY A 192 -5.34 15.27 3.70
CA GLY A 192 -5.52 13.83 3.80
C GLY A 192 -4.36 13.13 4.51
N ALA A 193 -4.45 11.80 4.60
CA ALA A 193 -3.44 10.93 5.22
C ALA A 193 -2.00 11.23 4.77
N THR A 194 -1.80 11.43 3.46
CA THR A 194 -0.49 11.80 2.89
C THR A 194 0.05 13.10 3.50
N ALA A 195 -0.78 14.13 3.64
CA ALA A 195 -0.36 15.41 4.21
C ALA A 195 -0.05 15.28 5.71
N VAL A 196 -0.91 14.57 6.46
CA VAL A 196 -0.71 14.30 7.90
C VAL A 196 0.59 13.54 8.17
N THR A 197 1.03 12.71 7.21
CA THR A 197 2.31 11.99 7.29
C THR A 197 3.50 12.85 6.84
N LEU A 198 3.32 13.62 5.76
CA LEU A 198 4.38 14.39 5.14
C LEU A 198 4.77 15.62 5.96
N VAL A 199 3.79 16.34 6.51
CA VAL A 199 4.01 17.57 7.30
C VAL A 199 5.02 17.36 8.42
N PRO A 200 4.85 16.41 9.36
CA PRO A 200 5.83 16.23 10.45
C PRO A 200 7.20 15.80 9.92
N SER A 201 7.24 14.94 8.89
CA SER A 201 8.50 14.43 8.32
C SER A 201 9.30 15.48 7.56
N VAL A 202 8.60 16.46 6.96
CA VAL A 202 9.22 17.59 6.26
C VAL A 202 9.59 18.69 7.24
N ALA A 203 8.74 18.96 8.24
CA ALA A 203 8.97 19.99 9.26
C ALA A 203 10.21 19.75 10.12
N ASP A 204 10.63 18.49 10.27
CA ASP A 204 11.87 18.12 10.98
C ASP A 204 13.14 18.70 10.33
N LYS A 205 13.12 18.97 9.02
CA LYS A 205 14.33 19.39 8.26
C LYS A 205 14.18 20.71 7.49
N ALA A 206 12.97 21.02 7.02
CA ALA A 206 12.70 22.24 6.27
C ALA A 206 12.85 23.49 7.17
N GLU A 207 13.15 24.65 6.58
CA GLU A 207 13.21 25.92 7.33
C GLU A 207 11.81 26.31 7.83
N ARG A 208 10.81 26.16 6.96
CA ARG A 208 9.42 26.46 7.29
C ARG A 208 8.49 25.58 6.48
N VAL A 209 7.48 25.03 7.15
CA VAL A 209 6.41 24.25 6.51
C VAL A 209 5.08 24.94 6.73
N THR A 210 4.33 25.16 5.65
CA THR A 210 2.96 25.66 5.70
C THR A 210 2.03 24.59 5.13
N MET A 211 1.04 24.17 5.90
CA MET A 211 -0.01 23.27 5.43
C MET A 211 -1.20 24.09 4.90
N LEU A 212 -1.45 24.03 3.59
CA LEU A 212 -2.62 24.65 2.98
C LEU A 212 -3.79 23.65 3.00
N GLN A 213 -4.71 23.86 3.93
CA GLN A 213 -5.84 22.98 4.18
C GLN A 213 -7.14 23.56 3.65
N ARG A 214 -7.83 22.83 2.77
CA ARG A 214 -9.19 23.17 2.32
C ARG A 214 -10.26 22.68 3.29
N SER A 215 -10.12 21.46 3.78
CA SER A 215 -11.12 20.80 4.64
C SER A 215 -10.41 20.13 5.82
N PRO A 216 -10.74 20.47 7.08
CA PRO A 216 -10.12 19.86 8.25
C PRO A 216 -10.49 18.39 8.38
N THR A 217 -9.59 17.60 8.95
CA THR A 217 -9.87 16.23 9.40
C THR A 217 -9.67 16.11 10.91
N TYR A 218 -10.28 15.10 11.51
CA TYR A 218 -10.03 14.75 12.91
C TYR A 218 -8.77 13.89 13.00
N ILE A 219 -7.84 14.28 13.88
CA ILE A 219 -6.55 13.60 14.04
C ILE A 219 -6.48 13.03 15.45
N LEU A 220 -6.15 11.75 15.53
CA LEU A 220 -5.89 11.06 16.78
C LEU A 220 -4.47 10.49 16.73
N ALA A 221 -3.63 10.86 17.72
CA ALA A 221 -2.34 10.21 17.91
C ALA A 221 -2.56 8.86 18.57
N LEU A 222 -2.32 7.78 17.82
CA LEU A 222 -2.37 6.42 18.34
C LEU A 222 -1.02 6.08 18.99
N LEU A 223 -1.06 5.46 20.16
CA LEU A 223 0.13 4.93 20.81
C LEU A 223 0.60 3.67 20.09
N ASP A 224 1.87 3.62 19.73
CA ASP A 224 2.52 2.40 19.28
C ASP A 224 2.88 1.57 20.54
N THR A 225 2.02 0.61 20.89
CA THR A 225 2.07 -0.11 22.18
C THR A 225 3.16 -1.18 22.21
N HIS A 226 4.42 -0.75 22.14
CA HIS A 226 5.58 -1.65 22.05
C HIS A 226 5.72 -2.65 23.21
N PHE A 227 5.38 -2.24 24.44
CA PHE A 227 5.61 -3.08 25.62
C PHE A 227 4.71 -4.31 25.64
N ILE A 228 3.41 -4.15 25.42
CA ILE A 228 2.44 -5.26 25.42
C ILE A 228 2.74 -6.22 24.27
N ILE A 229 3.04 -5.68 23.08
CA ILE A 229 3.39 -6.48 21.91
C ILE A 229 4.65 -7.31 22.18
N SER A 230 5.70 -6.68 22.70
CA SER A 230 6.97 -7.36 23.00
C SER A 230 6.80 -8.44 24.08
N PHE A 231 6.00 -8.14 25.11
CA PHE A 231 5.67 -9.12 26.15
C PHE A 231 4.93 -10.33 25.58
N LEU A 232 3.91 -10.11 24.73
CA LEU A 232 3.15 -11.20 24.11
C LEU A 232 4.04 -12.10 23.24
N PHE A 233 4.92 -11.52 22.42
CA PHE A 233 5.87 -12.30 21.62
C PHE A 233 6.96 -13.00 22.44
N ALA A 234 7.28 -12.51 23.64
CA ALA A 234 8.20 -13.17 24.56
C ALA A 234 7.54 -14.30 25.37
N ALA A 235 6.25 -14.15 25.72
CA ALA A 235 5.54 -15.06 26.61
C ALA A 235 4.80 -16.19 25.88
N LEU A 236 4.46 -16.02 24.59
CA LEU A 236 3.63 -16.96 23.84
C LEU A 236 4.30 -17.42 22.55
N PRO A 237 3.94 -18.60 22.01
CA PRO A 237 4.30 -18.97 20.65
C PRO A 237 3.85 -17.91 19.64
N LYS A 238 4.63 -17.72 18.56
CA LYS A 238 4.38 -16.69 17.53
C LYS A 238 2.92 -16.69 17.04
N SER A 239 2.34 -17.87 16.79
CA SER A 239 0.94 -18.01 16.37
C SER A 239 -0.05 -17.53 17.43
N GLY A 240 0.17 -17.86 18.70
CA GLY A 240 -0.68 -17.41 19.81
C GLY A 240 -0.62 -15.89 20.02
N ALA A 241 0.59 -15.32 20.05
CA ALA A 241 0.78 -13.88 20.15
C ALA A 241 0.10 -13.13 18.99
N SER A 242 0.30 -13.62 17.75
CA SER A 242 -0.27 -13.00 16.55
C SER A 242 -1.80 -13.05 16.55
N SER A 243 -2.41 -14.18 16.94
CA SER A 243 -3.87 -14.31 17.01
C SER A 243 -4.50 -13.39 18.05
N ILE A 244 -3.86 -13.24 19.22
CA ILE A 244 -4.33 -12.31 20.26
C ILE A 244 -4.23 -10.87 19.75
N LEU A 245 -3.09 -10.48 19.20
CA LEU A 245 -2.90 -9.14 18.66
C LEU A 245 -3.89 -8.83 17.53
N TRP A 246 -4.08 -9.75 16.59
CA TRP A 246 -5.07 -9.63 15.53
C TRP A 246 -6.48 -9.38 16.10
N PHE A 247 -6.90 -10.17 17.09
CA PHE A 247 -8.23 -10.01 17.70
C PHE A 247 -8.38 -8.67 18.44
N VAL A 248 -7.37 -8.28 19.22
CA VAL A 248 -7.38 -7.01 19.97
C VAL A 248 -7.47 -5.81 19.03
N TYR A 249 -6.65 -5.77 17.98
CA TYR A 249 -6.63 -4.67 17.01
C TYR A 249 -7.89 -4.66 16.13
N LEU A 250 -8.39 -5.83 15.72
CA LEU A 250 -9.65 -5.94 15.00
C LEU A 250 -10.81 -5.42 15.86
N LEU A 251 -10.93 -5.89 17.10
CA LEU A 251 -11.99 -5.47 18.00
C LEU A 251 -11.89 -3.97 18.29
N GLY A 252 -10.70 -3.45 18.55
CA GLY A 252 -10.47 -2.01 18.73
C GLY A 252 -10.93 -1.19 17.52
N SER A 253 -10.60 -1.65 16.31
CA SER A 253 -11.00 -0.99 15.05
C SER A 253 -12.52 -1.04 14.85
N VAL A 254 -13.16 -2.19 15.08
CA VAL A 254 -14.62 -2.35 14.98
C VAL A 254 -15.33 -1.46 16.00
N LEU A 255 -14.90 -1.47 17.26
CA LEU A 255 -15.50 -0.65 18.31
C LEU A 255 -15.30 0.85 18.04
N SER A 256 -14.14 1.27 17.56
CA SER A 256 -13.87 2.66 17.20
C SER A 256 -14.76 3.12 16.03
N ASN A 257 -14.89 2.30 14.98
CA ASN A 257 -15.76 2.62 13.84
C ASN A 257 -17.23 2.69 14.28
N LEU A 258 -17.69 1.70 15.06
CA LEU A 258 -19.04 1.67 15.59
C LEU A 258 -19.33 2.88 16.48
N PHE A 259 -18.38 3.29 17.33
CA PHE A 259 -18.51 4.50 18.14
C PHE A 259 -18.66 5.76 17.28
N CYS A 260 -17.86 5.90 16.23
CA CYS A 260 -17.94 7.01 15.29
C CYS A 260 -19.28 7.03 14.52
N GLU A 261 -19.78 5.86 14.11
CA GLU A 261 -21.05 5.74 13.36
C GLU A 261 -22.28 5.96 14.25
N LEU A 262 -22.31 5.34 15.44
CA LEU A 262 -23.45 5.43 16.36
C LEU A 262 -23.52 6.77 17.08
N SER A 263 -22.39 7.45 17.28
CA SER A 263 -22.33 8.68 18.11
C SER A 263 -21.32 9.68 17.56
N PRO A 264 -21.52 10.22 16.34
CA PRO A 264 -20.55 11.08 15.68
C PRO A 264 -20.23 12.36 16.48
N GLU A 265 -21.21 12.99 17.11
CA GLU A 265 -20.96 14.21 17.91
C GLU A 265 -20.12 13.93 19.16
N LEU A 266 -20.36 12.81 19.84
CA LEU A 266 -19.53 12.38 20.97
C LEU A 266 -18.12 12.00 20.51
N ALA A 267 -17.99 11.33 19.37
CA ALA A 267 -16.69 10.99 18.80
C ALA A 267 -15.88 12.24 18.46
N LYS A 268 -16.49 13.26 17.84
CA LYS A 268 -15.84 14.55 17.56
C LYS A 268 -15.38 15.24 18.84
N LEU A 269 -16.23 15.30 19.86
CA LEU A 269 -15.88 15.90 21.15
C LEU A 269 -14.76 15.16 21.85
N PHE A 270 -14.81 13.83 21.84
CA PHE A 270 -13.77 12.96 22.38
C PHE A 270 -12.42 13.20 21.69
N ILE A 271 -12.38 13.11 20.35
CA ILE A 271 -11.15 13.32 19.58
C ILE A 271 -10.61 14.72 19.85
N LYS A 272 -11.45 15.76 19.78
CA LYS A 272 -11.03 17.14 20.06
C LYS A 272 -10.45 17.29 21.47
N ALA A 273 -11.09 16.71 22.49
CA ALA A 273 -10.62 16.78 23.87
C ALA A 273 -9.26 16.09 24.04
N VAL A 274 -9.05 14.93 23.39
CA VAL A 274 -7.76 14.23 23.40
C VAL A 274 -6.68 15.05 22.70
N THR A 275 -6.96 15.57 21.50
CA THR A 275 -5.98 16.34 20.73
C THR A 275 -5.60 17.64 21.45
N LEU A 276 -6.56 18.36 22.04
CA LEU A 276 -6.29 19.59 22.80
C LEU A 276 -5.33 19.35 23.98
N ARG A 277 -5.40 18.20 24.65
CA ARG A 277 -4.50 17.84 25.75
C ARG A 277 -3.07 17.54 25.29
N GLN A 278 -2.88 17.23 24.01
CA GLN A 278 -1.58 16.91 23.41
C GLN A 278 -0.90 18.14 22.80
N LEU A 279 -1.62 19.27 22.67
CA LEU A 279 -1.03 20.50 22.16
C LEU A 279 -0.01 21.06 23.17
N PRO A 280 1.08 21.68 22.67
CA PRO A 280 1.98 22.46 23.53
C PRO A 280 1.19 23.54 24.28
N SER A 281 1.61 23.86 25.51
CA SER A 281 0.94 24.86 26.36
C SER A 281 0.83 26.26 25.74
N GLU A 282 1.65 26.52 24.72
CA GLU A 282 1.71 27.78 23.98
C GLU A 282 0.63 27.89 22.89
N ILE A 283 0.04 26.77 22.47
CA ILE A 283 -1.03 26.72 21.46
C ILE A 283 -2.37 26.61 22.20
N LYS A 284 -3.15 27.71 22.20
CA LYS A 284 -4.48 27.80 22.80
C LYS A 284 -5.59 27.47 21.81
#